data_AF-A0A1L6C2N6-F1
#
_entry.id   AF-A0A1L6C2N6-F1
#
_cell.length_a   1.000
_cell.length_b   1.000
_cell.length_c   1.000
_cell.angle_alpha   90.00
_cell.angle_beta   90.00
_cell.angle_gamma   90.00
#
_symmetry.space_group_name_H-M   'P 1'
#
loop_
_entity.id
_entity.type
_entity.pdbx_description
1 polymer ?
#
loop_
_entity_poly.entity_id
_entity_poly.type
_entity_poly.pdbx_seq_one_letter_code
_entity_poly.pdbx_strand_id
1 'polypeptide(L)'
;LEVYKRPQDRVGAKAYLDRLPMFMPVDLSPTPEATNPVERGLADLWTRTAPSKSVGWRHRFFENTVHLLDESTWELNNISEQRVSNPIEYIEMRRKVGGAPWSAGLVEHAVFVEVPDRVAATRPMAVLRDSFADAVHLRNDIFSYQREVEAEGELSNGILVVERFLDVDTQRAANLINDLLTSRLQQFEHTALTELPSLFQEYGLNPLEQASVLTYIRGL
;
A
#
# COMPACT_ATOMS: atom_id res chain seq x y z
N LEU A 1 16.92 2.15 3.45
CA LEU A 1 17.07 2.76 2.10
C LEU A 1 18.06 3.89 2.08
N GLU A 2 18.19 4.73 3.12
CA GLU A 2 19.21 5.81 3.16
C GLU A 2 20.64 5.34 2.84
N VAL A 3 21.00 4.13 3.29
CA VAL A 3 22.30 3.48 3.02
C VAL A 3 22.59 3.35 1.52
N TYR A 4 21.57 3.20 0.67
CA TYR A 4 21.71 3.07 -0.79
C TYR A 4 21.24 4.33 -1.54
N LYS A 5 20.25 5.07 -1.02
CA LYS A 5 19.72 6.33 -1.59
C LYS A 5 20.82 7.40 -1.66
N ARG A 6 21.57 7.60 -0.58
CA ARG A 6 22.63 8.63 -0.51
C ARG A 6 23.81 8.38 -1.47
N PRO A 7 24.35 7.16 -1.60
CA PRO A 7 25.40 6.86 -2.58
C PRO A 7 24.90 6.53 -3.99
N GLN A 8 23.58 6.46 -4.22
CA GLN A 8 22.97 6.01 -5.48
C GLN A 8 23.40 4.59 -5.93
N ASP A 9 23.66 3.69 -4.98
CA ASP A 9 24.07 2.32 -5.27
C ASP A 9 22.88 1.43 -5.69
N ARG A 10 22.59 1.45 -6.98
CA ARG A 10 21.48 0.68 -7.59
C ARG A 10 21.71 -0.82 -7.53
N VAL A 11 22.96 -1.28 -7.66
CA VAL A 11 23.29 -2.72 -7.68
C VAL A 11 23.13 -3.30 -6.27
N GLY A 12 23.66 -2.61 -5.25
CA GLY A 12 23.49 -2.99 -3.86
C GLY A 12 22.02 -2.94 -3.41
N ALA A 13 21.28 -1.91 -3.82
CA ALA A 13 19.85 -1.81 -3.54
C ALA A 13 19.07 -3.00 -4.14
N LYS A 14 19.34 -3.35 -5.41
CA LYS A 14 18.68 -4.49 -6.05
C LYS A 14 19.00 -5.82 -5.35
N ALA A 15 20.27 -6.10 -5.10
CA ALA A 15 20.67 -7.34 -4.43
C ALA A 15 20.07 -7.46 -3.01
N TYR A 16 19.94 -6.33 -2.31
CA TYR A 16 19.28 -6.25 -1.02
C TYR A 16 17.77 -6.53 -1.11
N LEU A 17 17.06 -5.90 -2.05
CA LEU A 17 15.62 -6.08 -2.23
C LEU A 17 15.28 -7.49 -2.72
N ASP A 18 16.08 -8.07 -3.63
CA ASP A 18 15.90 -9.42 -4.17
C ASP A 18 15.96 -10.52 -3.08
N ARG A 19 16.66 -10.26 -1.95
CA ARG A 19 16.75 -11.21 -0.82
C ARG A 19 15.52 -11.21 0.07
N LEU A 20 14.80 -10.09 0.20
CA LEU A 20 13.72 -9.96 1.18
C LEU A 20 12.55 -10.94 0.95
N PRO A 21 12.11 -11.25 -0.29
CA PRO A 21 11.09 -12.26 -0.53
C PRO A 21 11.44 -13.65 0.01
N MET A 22 12.73 -14.00 0.12
CA MET A 22 13.16 -15.29 0.67
C MET A 22 12.81 -15.48 2.16
N PHE A 23 12.45 -14.40 2.86
CA PHE A 23 12.05 -14.42 4.27
C PHE A 23 10.53 -14.49 4.44
N MET A 24 9.76 -14.62 3.35
CA MET A 24 8.30 -14.78 3.36
C MET A 24 7.83 -16.01 2.56
N PRO A 25 8.35 -17.22 2.84
CA PRO A 25 7.93 -18.41 2.11
C PRO A 25 6.45 -18.70 2.33
N VAL A 26 5.69 -18.70 1.23
CA VAL A 26 4.24 -18.90 1.25
C VAL A 26 3.88 -20.31 1.74
N ASP A 27 4.72 -21.29 1.42
CA ASP A 27 4.60 -22.68 1.90
C ASP A 27 5.13 -22.89 3.33
N LEU A 28 5.60 -21.82 3.98
CA LEU A 28 6.22 -21.83 5.32
C LEU A 28 7.50 -22.67 5.39
N SER A 29 8.22 -22.83 4.27
CA SER A 29 9.54 -23.45 4.28
C SER A 29 10.53 -22.68 5.18
N PRO A 30 11.65 -23.30 5.60
CA PRO A 30 12.70 -22.57 6.29
C PRO A 30 13.23 -21.37 5.46
N THR A 31 13.56 -20.28 6.15
CA THR A 31 14.19 -19.10 5.56
C THR A 31 15.72 -19.20 5.61
N PRO A 32 16.46 -18.50 4.73
CA PRO A 32 17.92 -18.43 4.82
C PRO A 32 18.37 -17.69 6.09
N GLU A 33 19.66 -17.78 6.42
CA GLU A 33 20.24 -16.99 7.52
C GLU A 33 20.16 -15.48 7.21
N ALA A 34 19.59 -14.73 8.15
CA ALA A 34 19.44 -13.29 8.04
C ALA A 34 20.76 -12.57 8.30
N THR A 35 21.17 -11.75 7.34
CA THR A 35 22.46 -11.05 7.32
C THR A 35 22.37 -9.60 7.83
N ASN A 36 21.15 -9.07 7.95
CA ASN A 36 20.92 -7.68 8.38
C ASN A 36 19.65 -7.55 9.25
N PRO A 37 19.46 -6.41 9.95
CA PRO A 37 18.31 -6.22 10.84
C PRO A 37 16.95 -6.31 10.15
N VAL A 38 16.83 -5.90 8.88
CA VAL A 38 15.56 -5.92 8.15
C VAL A 38 15.16 -7.35 7.82
N GLU A 39 16.10 -8.16 7.34
CA GLU A 39 15.89 -9.60 7.11
C GLU A 39 15.47 -10.31 8.40
N ARG A 40 16.14 -10.01 9.52
CA ARG A 40 15.79 -10.57 10.84
C ARG A 40 14.38 -10.18 11.27
N GLY A 41 14.03 -8.90 11.11
CA GLY A 41 12.71 -8.39 11.45
C GLY A 41 11.61 -9.02 10.59
N LEU A 42 11.85 -9.14 9.28
CA LEU A 42 10.90 -9.76 8.35
C LEU A 42 10.69 -11.24 8.67
N ALA A 43 11.76 -11.98 8.98
CA ALA A 43 11.68 -13.38 9.39
C ALA A 43 10.87 -13.55 10.70
N ASP A 44 11.13 -12.72 11.72
CA ASP A 44 10.37 -12.75 12.97
C ASP A 44 8.88 -12.46 12.75
N LEU A 45 8.57 -11.38 12.02
CA LEU A 45 7.19 -11.00 11.75
C LEU A 45 6.44 -12.05 10.92
N TRP A 46 7.10 -12.64 9.91
CA TRP A 46 6.51 -13.67 9.06
C TRP A 46 6.18 -14.93 9.86
N THR A 47 7.13 -15.43 10.66
CA THR A 47 6.92 -16.65 11.47
C THR A 47 5.82 -16.51 12.52
N ARG A 48 5.57 -15.28 13.01
CA ARG A 48 4.49 -14.99 13.98
C ARG A 48 3.13 -14.76 13.33
N THR A 49 3.10 -14.41 12.04
CA THR A 49 1.88 -14.03 11.33
C THR A 49 1.38 -15.14 10.42
N ALA A 50 2.22 -15.62 9.51
CA ALA A 50 1.87 -16.46 8.38
C ALA A 50 1.30 -17.85 8.75
N PRO A 51 1.75 -18.54 9.83
CA PRO A 51 1.18 -19.83 10.20
C PRO A 51 -0.29 -19.80 10.60
N SER A 52 -0.79 -18.63 11.03
CA SER A 52 -2.20 -18.45 11.39
C SER A 52 -3.12 -18.18 10.20
N LYS A 53 -2.56 -18.11 8.99
CA LYS A 53 -3.25 -17.58 7.81
C LYS A 53 -3.41 -18.60 6.69
N SER A 54 -4.48 -18.45 5.91
CA SER A 54 -4.69 -19.26 4.71
C SER A 54 -3.56 -19.07 3.71
N VAL A 55 -3.41 -20.05 2.79
CA VAL A 55 -2.45 -19.94 1.69
C VAL A 55 -2.81 -18.77 0.78
N GLY A 56 -4.12 -18.54 0.54
CA GLY A 56 -4.62 -17.41 -0.23
C GLY A 56 -4.23 -16.06 0.36
N TRP A 57 -4.40 -15.88 1.68
CA TRP A 57 -3.93 -14.68 2.37
C TRP A 57 -2.42 -14.50 2.26
N ARG A 58 -1.63 -15.57 2.47
CA ARG A 58 -0.16 -15.53 2.38
C ARG A 58 0.31 -15.11 0.99
N HIS A 59 -0.31 -15.60 -0.08
CA HIS A 59 0.00 -15.16 -1.45
C HIS A 59 -0.28 -13.66 -1.63
N ARG A 60 -1.47 -13.18 -1.25
CA ARG A 60 -1.80 -11.75 -1.38
C ARG A 60 -0.85 -10.85 -0.58
N PHE A 61 -0.52 -11.25 0.64
CA PHE A 61 0.37 -10.47 1.49
C PHE A 61 1.82 -10.48 0.97
N PHE A 62 2.27 -11.62 0.45
CA PHE A 62 3.56 -11.73 -0.22
C PHE A 62 3.63 -10.79 -1.43
N GLU A 63 2.63 -10.82 -2.32
CA GLU A 63 2.57 -9.94 -3.50
C GLU A 63 2.59 -8.46 -3.11
N ASN A 64 1.77 -8.05 -2.14
CA ASN A 64 1.77 -6.66 -1.64
C ASN A 64 3.11 -6.26 -1.04
N THR A 65 3.79 -7.19 -0.35
CA THR A 65 5.12 -6.90 0.20
C THR A 65 6.17 -6.78 -0.90
N VAL A 66 6.13 -7.62 -1.94
CA VAL A 66 7.01 -7.47 -3.11
C VAL A 66 6.78 -6.11 -3.78
N HIS A 67 5.53 -5.70 -3.99
CA HIS A 67 5.24 -4.39 -4.57
C HIS A 67 5.75 -3.23 -3.70
N LEU A 68 5.61 -3.32 -2.37
CA LEU A 68 6.17 -2.35 -1.43
C LEU A 68 7.69 -2.20 -1.59
N LEU A 69 8.37 -3.32 -1.76
CA LEU A 69 9.83 -3.33 -1.96
C LEU A 69 10.22 -2.71 -3.30
N ASP A 70 9.40 -2.91 -4.34
CA ASP A 70 9.61 -2.29 -5.66
C ASP A 70 9.43 -0.76 -5.65
N GLU A 71 8.62 -0.19 -4.73
CA GLU A 71 8.45 1.28 -4.53
C GLU A 71 9.80 1.99 -4.47
N SER A 72 10.70 1.40 -3.68
CA SER A 72 12.02 1.93 -3.42
C SER A 72 12.83 2.15 -4.69
N THR A 73 12.67 1.27 -5.68
CA THR A 73 13.38 1.35 -6.96
C THR A 73 12.79 2.44 -7.85
N TRP A 74 11.46 2.59 -7.85
CA TRP A 74 10.79 3.63 -8.64
C TRP A 74 11.09 5.03 -8.10
N GLU A 75 10.99 5.24 -6.78
CA GLU A 75 11.36 6.51 -6.13
C GLU A 75 12.81 6.89 -6.44
N LEU A 76 13.73 5.94 -6.35
CA LEU A 76 15.15 6.13 -6.66
C LEU A 76 15.36 6.63 -8.10
N ASN A 77 14.62 6.10 -9.07
CA ASN A 77 14.73 6.53 -10.46
C ASN A 77 14.20 7.96 -10.63
N ASN A 78 13.05 8.30 -10.06
CA ASN A 78 12.47 9.64 -10.14
C ASN A 78 13.36 10.72 -9.51
N ILE A 79 13.93 10.44 -8.33
CA ILE A 79 14.88 11.35 -7.68
C ILE A 79 16.12 11.55 -8.55
N SER A 80 16.67 10.47 -9.12
CA SER A 80 17.87 10.56 -9.98
C SER A 80 17.62 11.33 -11.29
N GLU A 81 16.40 11.31 -11.80
CA GLU A 81 15.99 12.02 -13.01
C GLU A 81 15.40 13.41 -12.73
N GLN A 82 15.31 13.81 -11.45
CA GLN A 82 14.59 15.02 -10.99
C GLN A 82 13.19 15.15 -11.60
N ARG A 83 12.50 14.01 -11.73
CA ARG A 83 11.22 13.92 -12.44
C ARG A 83 10.08 13.85 -11.43
N VAL A 84 9.20 14.84 -11.48
CA VAL A 84 7.92 14.82 -10.77
C VAL A 84 6.90 14.07 -11.63
N SER A 85 6.19 13.12 -11.02
CA SER A 85 5.13 12.35 -11.70
C SER A 85 3.93 13.24 -12.02
N ASN A 86 3.15 12.88 -13.05
CA ASN A 86 1.83 13.51 -13.24
C ASN A 86 0.81 12.93 -12.22
N PRO A 87 -0.35 13.57 -11.99
CA PRO A 87 -1.30 13.12 -10.97
C PRO A 87 -1.83 11.69 -11.15
N ILE A 88 -2.00 11.21 -12.38
CA ILE A 88 -2.49 9.85 -12.66
C ILE A 88 -1.41 8.83 -12.28
N GLU A 89 -0.21 9.02 -12.81
CA GLU A 89 0.95 8.18 -12.50
C GLU A 89 1.22 8.14 -10.99
N TYR A 90 1.13 9.28 -10.32
CA TYR A 90 1.35 9.37 -8.88
C TYR A 90 0.39 8.48 -8.08
N ILE A 91 -0.91 8.57 -8.36
CA ILE A 91 -1.94 7.77 -7.68
C ILE A 91 -1.79 6.28 -8.01
N GLU A 92 -1.57 5.93 -9.28
CA GLU A 92 -1.39 4.53 -9.68
C GLU A 92 -0.18 3.89 -8.99
N MET A 93 0.92 4.65 -8.88
CA MET A 93 2.11 4.18 -8.18
C MET A 93 1.86 4.05 -6.67
N ARG A 94 1.28 5.07 -6.01
CA ARG A 94 0.91 4.96 -4.59
C ARG A 94 -0.02 3.76 -4.30
N ARG A 95 -0.97 3.46 -5.18
CA ARG A 95 -1.86 2.28 -5.04
C ARG A 95 -1.14 0.95 -5.26
N LYS A 96 -0.14 0.91 -6.14
CA LYS A 96 0.56 -0.33 -6.47
C LYS A 96 1.65 -0.65 -5.47
N VAL A 97 2.52 0.32 -5.20
CA VAL A 97 3.77 0.13 -4.48
C VAL A 97 3.77 0.80 -3.10
N GLY A 98 2.76 1.61 -2.76
CA GLY A 98 2.68 2.23 -1.45
C GLY A 98 2.39 1.26 -0.29
N GLY A 99 2.58 1.76 0.93
CA GLY A 99 2.34 1.01 2.17
C GLY A 99 0.88 0.69 2.51
N ALA A 100 -0.09 1.31 1.85
CA ALA A 100 -1.49 1.13 2.22
C ALA A 100 -2.08 -0.24 1.83
N PRO A 101 -1.85 -0.80 0.62
CA PRO A 101 -2.21 -2.19 0.31
C PRO A 101 -1.61 -3.21 1.28
N TRP A 102 -0.35 -3.00 1.70
CA TRP A 102 0.31 -3.82 2.70
C TRP A 102 -0.38 -3.70 4.07
N SER A 103 -0.70 -2.47 4.50
CA SER A 103 -1.43 -2.20 5.74
C SER A 103 -2.83 -2.83 5.72
N ALA A 104 -3.54 -2.76 4.60
CA ALA A 104 -4.83 -3.42 4.41
C ALA A 104 -4.72 -4.95 4.60
N GLY A 105 -3.66 -5.57 4.09
CA GLY A 105 -3.41 -7.00 4.35
C GLY A 105 -3.22 -7.33 5.83
N LEU A 106 -2.59 -6.44 6.61
CA LEU A 106 -2.46 -6.59 8.06
C LEU A 106 -3.77 -6.36 8.82
N VAL A 107 -4.74 -5.62 8.27
CA VAL A 107 -6.05 -5.45 8.93
C VAL A 107 -6.74 -6.82 9.10
N GLU A 108 -6.71 -7.69 8.09
CA GLU A 108 -7.19 -9.08 8.20
C GLU A 108 -6.50 -9.84 9.37
N HIS A 109 -5.21 -9.59 9.60
CA HIS A 109 -4.50 -10.14 10.76
C HIS A 109 -4.97 -9.52 12.09
N ALA A 110 -5.02 -8.19 12.17
CA ALA A 110 -5.35 -7.45 13.39
C ALA A 110 -6.77 -7.67 13.89
N VAL A 111 -7.74 -7.84 12.98
CA VAL A 111 -9.15 -8.05 13.33
C VAL A 111 -9.57 -9.52 13.34
N PHE A 112 -8.61 -10.44 13.16
CA PHE A 112 -8.79 -11.89 13.24
C PHE A 112 -9.84 -12.46 12.25
N VAL A 113 -9.93 -11.88 11.05
CA VAL A 113 -10.81 -12.36 9.97
C VAL A 113 -10.05 -12.43 8.65
N GLU A 114 -10.50 -13.25 7.72
CA GLU A 114 -10.01 -13.23 6.34
C GLU A 114 -11.16 -12.95 5.37
N VAL A 115 -10.90 -12.12 4.38
CA VAL A 115 -11.79 -11.91 3.24
C VAL A 115 -11.75 -13.18 2.38
N PRO A 116 -12.91 -13.77 2.04
CA PRO A 116 -12.92 -14.95 1.18
C PRO A 116 -12.26 -14.68 -0.18
N ASP A 117 -11.35 -15.56 -0.60
CA ASP A 117 -10.56 -15.39 -1.83
C ASP A 117 -11.42 -15.09 -3.06
N ARG A 118 -12.58 -15.73 -3.17
CA ARG A 118 -13.52 -15.56 -4.29
C ARG A 118 -14.09 -14.15 -4.43
N VAL A 119 -14.08 -13.34 -3.36
CA VAL A 119 -14.51 -11.93 -3.41
C VAL A 119 -13.34 -10.96 -3.29
N ALA A 120 -12.18 -11.37 -2.80
CA ALA A 120 -11.04 -10.49 -2.52
C ALA A 120 -10.57 -9.67 -3.73
N ALA A 121 -10.66 -10.24 -4.93
CA ALA A 121 -10.26 -9.61 -6.20
C ALA A 121 -11.43 -8.95 -6.97
N THR A 122 -12.64 -8.93 -6.41
CA THR A 122 -13.80 -8.35 -7.08
C THR A 122 -13.72 -6.83 -7.11
N ARG A 123 -14.41 -6.22 -8.08
CA ARG A 123 -14.39 -4.76 -8.27
C ARG A 123 -14.75 -3.98 -6.99
N PRO A 124 -15.84 -4.29 -6.25
CA PRO A 124 -16.15 -3.52 -5.04
C PRO A 124 -15.03 -3.60 -3.98
N MET A 125 -14.42 -4.78 -3.81
CA MET A 125 -13.30 -4.95 -2.87
C MET A 125 -12.04 -4.20 -3.32
N ALA A 126 -11.76 -4.17 -4.62
CA ALA A 126 -10.68 -3.36 -5.18
C ALA A 126 -10.93 -1.86 -4.97
N VAL A 127 -12.15 -1.37 -5.22
CA VAL A 127 -12.53 0.03 -5.00
C VAL A 127 -12.37 0.44 -3.53
N LEU A 128 -12.77 -0.42 -2.59
CA LEU A 128 -12.59 -0.16 -1.15
C LEU A 128 -11.11 -0.05 -0.78
N ARG A 129 -10.28 -1.00 -1.24
CA ARG A 129 -8.83 -0.96 -1.01
C ARG A 129 -8.15 0.25 -1.64
N ASP A 130 -8.50 0.59 -2.87
CA ASP A 130 -7.91 1.73 -3.59
C ASP A 130 -8.34 3.06 -2.95
N SER A 131 -9.61 3.18 -2.54
CA SER A 131 -10.11 4.38 -1.87
C SER A 131 -9.48 4.57 -0.49
N PHE A 132 -9.30 3.48 0.26
CA PHE A 132 -8.53 3.47 1.51
C PHE A 132 -7.07 3.89 1.26
N ALA A 133 -6.41 3.30 0.26
CA ALA A 133 -5.01 3.60 -0.04
C ALA A 133 -4.81 5.07 -0.42
N ASP A 134 -5.64 5.60 -1.30
CA ASP A 134 -5.57 7.01 -1.68
C ASP A 134 -5.81 7.91 -0.48
N ALA A 135 -6.80 7.61 0.37
CA ALA A 135 -7.10 8.44 1.53
C ALA A 135 -5.94 8.47 2.53
N VAL A 136 -5.30 7.32 2.77
CA VAL A 136 -4.11 7.22 3.63
C VAL A 136 -2.95 8.03 3.05
N HIS A 137 -2.64 7.86 1.77
CA HIS A 137 -1.52 8.52 1.13
C HIS A 137 -1.72 10.04 1.00
N LEU A 138 -2.89 10.49 0.52
CA LEU A 138 -3.18 11.92 0.37
C LEU A 138 -3.20 12.64 1.72
N ARG A 139 -3.73 11.99 2.76
CA ARG A 139 -3.63 12.53 4.13
C ARG A 139 -2.18 12.62 4.57
N ASN A 140 -1.38 11.58 4.37
CA ASN A 140 0.04 11.60 4.72
C ASN A 140 0.75 12.76 4.02
N ASP A 141 0.57 12.91 2.71
CA ASP A 141 1.19 13.97 1.90
C ASP A 141 0.93 15.38 2.45
N ILE A 142 -0.32 15.66 2.88
CA ILE A 142 -0.67 16.96 3.48
C ILE A 142 0.15 17.22 4.74
N PHE A 143 0.30 16.22 5.61
CA PHE A 143 1.00 16.37 6.88
C PHE A 143 2.52 16.27 6.75
N SER A 144 3.03 15.62 5.72
CA SER A 144 4.45 15.39 5.51
C SER A 144 5.11 16.38 4.55
N TYR A 145 4.33 17.16 3.79
CA TYR A 145 4.80 18.06 2.72
C TYR A 145 6.04 18.87 3.09
N GLN A 146 5.99 19.61 4.21
CA GLN A 146 7.08 20.51 4.57
C GLN A 146 8.40 19.74 4.77
N ARG A 147 8.33 18.63 5.50
CA ARG A 147 9.51 17.79 5.76
C ARG A 147 10.02 17.17 4.45
N GLU A 148 9.13 16.57 3.67
CA GLU A 148 9.49 15.84 2.47
C GLU A 148 10.04 16.75 1.37
N VAL A 149 9.35 17.85 1.08
CA VAL A 149 9.66 18.71 -0.06
C VAL A 149 10.71 19.76 0.30
N GLU A 150 10.61 20.43 1.44
CA GLU A 150 11.52 21.53 1.79
C GLU A 150 12.83 21.03 2.43
N ALA A 151 12.80 19.92 3.18
CA ALA A 151 13.97 19.43 3.90
C ALA A 151 14.62 18.19 3.28
N GLU A 152 13.83 17.22 2.83
CA GLU A 152 14.34 15.93 2.31
C GLU A 152 14.56 15.94 0.78
N GLY A 153 13.90 16.85 0.05
CA GLY A 153 13.95 16.90 -1.42
C GLY A 153 13.22 15.73 -2.09
N GLU A 154 12.26 15.13 -1.39
CA GLU A 154 11.40 14.07 -1.92
C GLU A 154 10.44 14.63 -2.98
N LEU A 155 10.27 13.88 -4.07
CA LEU A 155 9.43 14.27 -5.21
C LEU A 155 8.06 13.57 -5.19
N SER A 156 7.89 12.58 -4.31
CA SER A 156 6.72 11.70 -4.23
C SER A 156 5.64 12.21 -3.27
N ASN A 157 5.27 13.49 -3.39
CA ASN A 157 4.22 14.11 -2.59
C ASN A 157 3.09 14.68 -3.50
N GLY A 158 1.83 14.32 -3.21
CA GLY A 158 0.68 14.72 -4.03
C GLY A 158 0.51 16.23 -4.18
N ILE A 159 0.84 17.03 -3.16
CA ILE A 159 0.76 18.49 -3.25
C ILE A 159 1.77 19.00 -4.28
N LEU A 160 3.02 18.53 -4.21
CA LEU A 160 4.06 18.91 -5.17
C LEU A 160 3.68 18.50 -6.60
N VAL A 161 3.12 17.29 -6.76
CA VAL A 161 2.65 16.79 -8.06
C VAL A 161 1.58 17.71 -8.66
N VAL A 162 0.57 18.10 -7.87
CA VAL A 162 -0.50 18.99 -8.34
C VAL A 162 0.01 20.41 -8.58
N GLU A 163 0.86 20.92 -7.69
CA GLU A 163 1.50 22.24 -7.81
C GLU A 163 2.21 22.37 -9.16
N ARG A 164 3.06 21.39 -9.49
CA ARG A 164 3.85 21.38 -10.72
C ARG A 164 3.03 21.12 -11.98
N PHE A 165 2.03 20.24 -11.88
CA PHE A 165 1.24 19.86 -13.05
C PHE A 165 0.25 20.94 -13.47
N LEU A 166 -0.36 21.64 -12.50
CA LEU A 166 -1.36 22.69 -12.77
C LEU A 166 -0.77 24.11 -12.76
N ASP A 167 0.50 24.27 -12.38
CA ASP A 167 1.18 25.57 -12.22
C ASP A 167 0.40 26.52 -11.29
N VAL A 168 0.13 26.03 -10.08
CA VAL A 168 -0.60 26.77 -9.02
C VAL A 168 0.26 26.90 -7.78
N ASP A 169 -0.12 27.78 -6.84
CA ASP A 169 0.58 27.87 -5.56
C ASP A 169 0.33 26.65 -4.65
N THR A 170 1.23 26.43 -3.70
CA THR A 170 1.18 25.29 -2.77
C THR A 170 -0.12 25.21 -1.99
N GLN A 171 -0.70 26.34 -1.55
CA GLN A 171 -1.96 26.34 -0.81
C GLN A 171 -3.13 25.89 -1.68
N ARG A 172 -3.15 26.34 -2.95
CA ARG A 172 -4.14 25.87 -3.93
C ARG A 172 -3.99 24.38 -4.21
N ALA A 173 -2.76 23.88 -4.38
CA ALA A 173 -2.50 22.45 -4.55
C ALA A 173 -2.93 21.63 -3.33
N ALA A 174 -2.63 22.09 -2.12
CA ALA A 174 -3.04 21.45 -0.87
C ALA A 174 -4.57 21.35 -0.73
N ASN A 175 -5.30 22.40 -1.11
CA ASN A 175 -6.76 22.39 -1.11
C ASN A 175 -7.33 21.36 -2.09
N LEU A 176 -6.75 21.26 -3.31
CA LEU A 176 -7.18 20.27 -4.30
C LEU A 176 -6.90 18.83 -3.83
N ILE A 177 -5.76 18.59 -3.17
CA ILE A 177 -5.44 17.29 -2.57
C ILE A 177 -6.41 16.95 -1.45
N ASN A 178 -6.81 17.93 -0.62
CA ASN A 178 -7.83 17.73 0.40
C ASN A 178 -9.22 17.44 -0.18
N ASP A 179 -9.61 18.11 -1.27
CA ASP A 179 -10.86 17.84 -1.98
C ASP A 179 -10.87 16.42 -2.56
N LEU A 180 -9.75 15.99 -3.15
CA LEU A 180 -9.57 14.62 -3.65
C LEU A 180 -9.67 13.61 -2.49
N LEU A 181 -8.92 13.81 -1.40
CA LEU A 181 -9.00 13.00 -0.18
C LEU A 181 -10.45 12.83 0.30
N THR A 182 -11.19 13.95 0.38
CA THR A 182 -12.60 13.94 0.78
C THR A 182 -13.45 13.10 -0.18
N SER A 183 -13.23 13.23 -1.49
CA SER A 183 -13.93 12.43 -2.49
C SER A 183 -13.62 10.93 -2.38
N ARG A 184 -12.36 10.54 -2.07
CA ARG A 184 -11.99 9.13 -1.88
C ARG A 184 -12.70 8.53 -0.66
N LEU A 185 -12.79 9.28 0.44
CA LEU A 185 -13.53 8.86 1.64
C LEU A 185 -15.02 8.64 1.32
N GLN A 186 -15.64 9.57 0.60
CA GLN A 186 -17.04 9.43 0.18
C GLN A 186 -17.26 8.21 -0.73
N GLN A 187 -16.33 7.92 -1.64
CA GLN A 187 -16.41 6.70 -2.45
C GLN A 187 -16.30 5.44 -1.60
N PHE A 188 -15.36 5.41 -0.64
CA PHE A 188 -15.21 4.29 0.28
C PHE A 188 -16.52 4.01 1.02
N GLU A 189 -17.11 5.04 1.65
CA GLU A 189 -18.38 4.90 2.38
C GLU A 189 -19.52 4.45 1.46
N HIS A 190 -19.63 5.05 0.27
CA HIS A 190 -20.66 4.67 -0.69
C HIS A 190 -20.53 3.19 -1.08
N THR A 191 -19.34 2.76 -1.53
CA THR A 191 -19.11 1.37 -1.95
C THR A 191 -19.35 0.39 -0.81
N ALA A 192 -18.95 0.72 0.42
CA ALA A 192 -19.19 -0.12 1.59
C ALA A 192 -20.71 -0.29 1.86
N LEU A 193 -21.48 0.78 1.72
CA LEU A 193 -22.92 0.79 2.03
C LEU A 193 -23.79 0.25 0.90
N THR A 194 -23.40 0.41 -0.37
CA THR A 194 -24.28 0.14 -1.52
C THR A 194 -23.84 -1.05 -2.36
N GLU A 195 -22.55 -1.37 -2.43
CA GLU A 195 -22.05 -2.42 -3.32
C GLU A 195 -21.85 -3.78 -2.61
N LEU A 196 -21.51 -3.78 -1.31
CA LEU A 196 -21.29 -5.02 -0.56
C LEU A 196 -22.52 -5.95 -0.49
N PRO A 197 -23.76 -5.46 -0.26
CA PRO A 197 -24.93 -6.34 -0.22
C PRO A 197 -25.14 -7.11 -1.54
N SER A 198 -24.97 -6.42 -2.67
CA SER A 198 -25.08 -7.01 -4.01
C SER A 198 -23.97 -8.03 -4.25
N LEU A 199 -22.73 -7.71 -3.85
CA LEU A 199 -21.59 -8.63 -3.91
C LEU A 199 -21.85 -9.90 -3.09
N PHE A 200 -22.39 -9.77 -1.87
CA PHE A 200 -22.69 -10.91 -1.00
C PHE A 200 -23.72 -11.84 -1.63
N GLN A 201 -24.74 -11.28 -2.27
CA GLN A 201 -25.76 -12.05 -2.98
C GLN A 201 -25.18 -12.75 -4.22
N GLU A 202 -24.42 -12.03 -5.04
CA GLU A 202 -23.82 -12.55 -6.28
C GLU A 202 -22.88 -13.74 -6.02
N TYR A 203 -22.05 -13.65 -4.97
CA TYR A 203 -21.06 -14.68 -4.62
C TYR A 203 -21.54 -15.65 -3.53
N GLY A 204 -22.81 -15.57 -3.15
CA GLY A 204 -23.45 -16.47 -2.18
C GLY A 204 -22.73 -16.54 -0.83
N LEU A 205 -22.31 -15.39 -0.28
CA LEU A 205 -21.63 -15.36 1.01
C LEU A 205 -22.59 -15.74 2.14
N ASN A 206 -22.18 -16.69 2.97
CA ASN A 206 -22.93 -17.04 4.17
C ASN A 206 -22.78 -15.93 5.25
N PRO A 207 -23.62 -15.91 6.30
CA PRO A 207 -23.59 -14.85 7.32
C PRO A 207 -22.23 -14.65 8.01
N LEU A 208 -21.43 -15.70 8.20
CA LEU A 208 -20.10 -15.61 8.81
C LEU A 208 -19.09 -14.94 7.86
N GLU A 209 -19.16 -15.27 6.58
CA GLU A 209 -18.32 -14.64 5.55
C GLU A 209 -18.67 -13.17 5.36
N GLN A 210 -19.97 -12.83 5.36
CA GLN A 210 -20.43 -11.44 5.32
C GLN A 210 -19.91 -10.66 6.53
N ALA A 211 -20.02 -11.22 7.73
CA ALA A 211 -19.49 -10.62 8.95
C ALA A 211 -17.97 -10.43 8.88
N SER A 212 -17.24 -11.38 8.29
CA SER A 212 -15.79 -11.29 8.09
C SER A 212 -15.42 -10.13 7.17
N VAL A 213 -16.10 -9.99 6.02
CA VAL A 213 -15.89 -8.86 5.11
C VAL A 213 -16.22 -7.53 5.80
N LEU A 214 -17.36 -7.42 6.47
CA LEU A 214 -17.75 -6.19 7.16
C LEU A 214 -16.78 -5.82 8.30
N THR A 215 -16.25 -6.81 9.02
CA THR A 215 -15.26 -6.58 10.08
C THR A 215 -13.95 -6.07 9.50
N TYR A 216 -13.50 -6.64 8.37
CA TYR A 216 -12.35 -6.15 7.62
C TYR A 216 -12.56 -4.71 7.14
N ILE A 217 -13.71 -4.41 6.51
CA ILE A 217 -14.02 -3.07 5.99
C ILE A 217 -14.12 -2.02 7.11
N ARG A 218 -14.58 -2.40 8.30
CA ARG A 218 -14.55 -1.52 9.48
C ARG A 218 -13.13 -1.28 10.00
N GLY A 219 -12.21 -2.22 9.76
CA GLY A 219 -10.82 -2.11 10.17
C GLY A 219 -9.96 -1.26 9.24
N LEU A 220 -10.36 -1.13 7.96
CA LEU A 220 -9.84 -0.13 7.04
C LEU A 220 -10.32 1.27 7.45
#